data_AF-W4GT02-F1
#
_entry.id   AF-W4GT02-F1
#
_cell.length_a   1.000
_cell.length_b   1.000
_cell.length_c   1.000
_cell.angle_alpha   90.00
_cell.angle_beta   90.00
_cell.angle_gamma   90.00
#
_symmetry.space_group_name_H-M   'P 1'
#
loop_
_entity.id
_entity.type
_entity.pdbx_description
1 polymer ?
#
loop_
_entity_poly.entity_id
_entity_poly.type
_entity_poly.pdbx_seq_one_letter_code
_entity_poly.pdbx_strand_id
1 'polypeptide(L)'
;MASRPPQPTDADCAIAYAKKSRPRHVTHHEMLDIILVNAMLRQDDTPRASRTAARLLRRKPQLVQEVWKAFLVETGGTVTKADPTMEMSTGTRLPTTPTIVNTIQDFVRQRRQERIRTVSKDMAQFLQAQPILCFDRESNLSTKAALRSTEGFLAKLG
;
A
#
# COMPACT_ATOMS: atom_id res chain seq x y z
N MET A 1 31.62 12.88 40.08
CA MET A 1 30.35 12.24 40.50
C MET A 1 29.51 11.98 39.27
N ALA A 2 29.19 10.72 38.96
CA ALA A 2 28.38 10.39 37.79
C ALA A 2 26.90 10.68 38.10
N SER A 3 26.34 11.70 37.43
CA SER A 3 24.93 12.06 37.52
C SER A 3 24.06 10.92 36.99
N ARG A 4 23.16 10.40 37.82
CA ARG A 4 22.16 9.38 37.45
C ARG A 4 21.35 9.87 36.24
N PRO A 5 21.18 9.06 35.19
CA PRO A 5 20.37 9.47 34.04
C PRO A 5 18.93 9.77 34.50
N PRO A 6 18.29 10.81 33.92
CA PRO A 6 16.93 11.19 34.27
C PRO A 6 16.00 9.99 34.05
N GLN A 7 15.14 9.71 35.03
CA GLN A 7 14.15 8.65 34.92
C GLN A 7 13.11 9.04 33.86
N PRO A 8 12.70 8.13 32.97
CA PRO A 8 11.69 8.41 31.96
C PRO A 8 10.36 8.78 32.62
N THR A 9 9.70 9.81 32.09
CA THR A 9 8.37 10.21 32.58
C THR A 9 7.30 9.22 32.14
N ASP A 10 6.13 9.22 32.78
CA ASP A 10 5.00 8.39 32.38
C ASP A 10 4.61 8.61 30.90
N ALA A 11 4.74 9.86 30.42
CA ALA A 11 4.55 10.21 29.02
C ALA A 11 5.58 9.54 28.11
N ASP A 12 6.85 9.50 28.51
CA ASP A 12 7.91 8.83 27.74
C ASP A 12 7.67 7.31 27.67
N CYS A 13 7.23 6.70 28.77
CA CYS A 13 6.83 5.29 28.82
C CYS A 13 5.66 5.00 27.88
N ALA A 14 4.61 5.83 27.90
CA ALA A 14 3.46 5.68 27.01
C ALA A 14 3.85 5.82 25.53
N ILE A 15 4.70 6.80 25.19
CA ILE A 15 5.21 7.00 23.83
C ILE A 15 6.04 5.78 23.40
N ALA A 16 6.93 5.28 24.26
CA ALA A 16 7.75 4.12 23.96
C ALA A 16 6.90 2.85 23.73
N TYR A 17 5.88 2.63 24.57
CA TYR A 17 4.94 1.53 24.43
C TYR A 17 4.17 1.62 23.09
N ALA A 18 3.62 2.80 22.77
CA ALA A 18 2.89 3.01 21.52
C ALA A 18 3.77 2.82 20.28
N LYS A 19 5.06 3.19 20.35
CA LYS A 19 6.01 2.94 19.26
C LYS A 19 6.38 1.47 19.12
N LYS A 20 6.52 0.74 20.23
CA LYS A 20 6.86 -0.69 20.25
C LYS A 20 5.71 -1.57 19.78
N SER A 21 4.49 -1.19 20.15
CA SER A 21 3.28 -1.98 19.86
C SER A 21 2.75 -1.78 18.45
N ARG A 22 3.13 -0.66 17.79
CA ARG A 22 2.67 -0.37 16.43
C ARG A 22 3.30 -1.31 15.41
N PRO A 23 2.53 -1.78 14.41
CA PRO A 23 3.08 -2.54 13.30
C PRO A 23 4.05 -1.68 12.47
N ARG A 24 4.92 -2.38 11.73
CA ARG A 24 5.93 -1.74 10.89
C ARG A 24 5.30 -0.97 9.71
N HIS A 25 4.19 -1.47 9.18
CA HIS A 25 3.37 -0.81 8.17
C HIS A 25 2.34 0.11 8.81
N VAL A 26 1.80 1.05 8.03
CA VAL A 26 0.75 1.97 8.46
C VAL A 26 -0.59 1.28 8.22
N THR A 27 -1.43 1.21 9.24
CA THR A 27 -2.74 0.57 9.12
C THR A 27 -3.77 1.55 8.56
N HIS A 28 -4.87 1.04 8.01
CA HIS A 28 -5.99 1.88 7.56
C HIS A 28 -6.50 2.81 8.67
N HIS A 29 -6.68 2.30 9.90
CA HIS A 29 -7.08 3.12 11.05
C HIS A 29 -6.06 4.24 11.34
N GLU A 30 -4.76 3.95 11.25
CA GLU A 30 -3.74 4.98 11.42
C GLU A 30 -3.74 6.02 10.30
N MET A 31 -4.09 5.64 9.06
CA MET A 31 -4.29 6.60 7.96
C MET A 31 -5.47 7.54 8.23
N LEU A 32 -6.59 7.01 8.75
CA LEU A 32 -7.73 7.82 9.16
C LEU A 32 -7.35 8.82 10.27
N ASP A 33 -6.60 8.37 11.27
CA ASP A 33 -6.10 9.26 12.33
C ASP A 33 -5.16 10.34 11.78
N ILE A 34 -4.29 9.99 10.82
CA ILE A 34 -3.42 10.95 10.13
C ILE A 34 -4.26 12.03 9.42
N ILE A 35 -5.31 11.63 8.71
CA ILE A 35 -6.21 12.55 8.00
C ILE A 35 -6.92 13.46 9.01
N LEU A 36 -7.52 12.88 10.04
CA LEU A 36 -8.27 13.62 11.06
C LEU A 36 -7.40 14.66 11.77
N VAL A 37 -6.23 14.26 12.28
CA VAL A 37 -5.33 15.18 12.99
C VAL A 37 -4.84 16.30 12.07
N ASN A 38 -4.51 15.99 10.82
CA ASN A 38 -4.04 17.00 9.87
C ASN A 38 -5.18 17.95 9.45
N ALA A 39 -6.41 17.47 9.33
CA ALA A 39 -7.59 18.29 9.07
C ALA A 39 -7.87 19.26 10.22
N MET A 40 -7.89 18.78 11.46
CA MET A 40 -8.08 19.62 12.66
C MET A 40 -7.02 20.71 12.75
N LEU A 41 -5.74 20.36 12.57
CA LEU A 41 -4.65 21.34 12.59
C LEU A 41 -4.79 22.41 11.50
N ARG A 42 -5.35 22.05 10.33
CA ARG A 42 -5.61 23.02 9.25
C ARG A 42 -6.83 23.88 9.53
N GLN A 43 -7.86 23.33 10.17
CA GLN A 43 -9.02 24.07 10.63
C GLN A 43 -8.63 25.11 11.68
N ASP A 44 -7.63 24.80 12.52
CA ASP A 44 -7.06 25.71 13.51
C ASP A 44 -5.97 26.64 12.92
N ASP A 45 -5.85 26.75 11.59
CA ASP A 45 -4.84 27.55 10.88
C ASP A 45 -3.38 27.31 11.33
N THR A 46 -3.09 26.09 11.82
CA THR A 46 -1.76 25.77 12.35
C THR A 46 -0.71 25.80 11.23
N PRO A 47 0.34 26.62 11.35
CA PRO A 47 1.39 26.66 10.34
C PRO A 47 2.11 25.31 10.28
N ARG A 48 2.38 24.84 9.06
CA ARG A 48 3.03 23.54 8.80
C ARG A 48 2.26 22.36 9.43
N ALA A 49 0.93 22.36 9.34
CA ALA A 49 0.04 21.32 9.87
C ALA A 49 0.57 19.88 9.71
N SER A 50 0.97 19.46 8.50
CA SER A 50 1.53 18.11 8.27
C SER A 50 2.78 17.79 9.12
N ARG A 51 3.64 18.78 9.39
CA ARG A 51 4.83 18.61 10.25
C ARG A 51 4.44 18.53 11.72
N THR A 52 3.40 19.23 12.13
CA THR A 52 2.87 19.17 13.50
C THR A 52 2.14 17.85 13.74
N ALA A 53 1.28 17.42 12.81
CA ALA A 53 0.65 16.10 12.81
C ALA A 53 1.68 14.97 12.89
N ALA A 54 2.76 15.04 12.09
CA ALA A 54 3.83 14.04 12.12
C ALA A 54 4.50 13.94 13.51
N ARG A 55 4.67 15.08 14.20
CA ARG A 55 5.23 15.12 15.56
C ARG A 55 4.27 14.52 16.58
N LEU A 56 2.98 14.82 16.49
CA LEU A 56 1.95 14.26 17.38
C LEU A 56 1.81 12.75 17.21
N LEU A 57 1.72 12.29 15.96
CA LEU A 57 1.52 10.88 15.63
C LEU A 57 2.81 10.04 15.71
N ARG A 58 3.96 10.68 15.94
CA ARG A 58 5.30 10.04 15.96
C ARG A 58 5.64 9.33 14.65
N ARG A 59 5.26 9.93 13.52
CA ARG A 59 5.51 9.44 12.16
C ARG A 59 6.38 10.41 11.36
N LYS A 60 6.87 9.95 10.20
CA LYS A 60 7.68 10.78 9.30
C LYS A 60 6.78 11.83 8.62
N PRO A 61 7.24 13.10 8.45
CA PRO A 61 6.47 14.12 7.76
C PRO A 61 6.06 13.74 6.33
N GLN A 62 6.92 12.99 5.63
CA GLN A 62 6.67 12.52 4.26
C GLN A 62 5.41 11.65 4.19
N LEU A 63 5.27 10.69 5.10
CA LEU A 63 4.10 9.81 5.17
C LEU A 63 2.81 10.62 5.36
N VAL A 64 2.81 11.59 6.29
CA VAL A 64 1.64 12.43 6.56
C VAL A 64 1.25 13.26 5.32
N GLN A 65 2.23 13.74 4.56
CA GLN A 65 1.99 14.47 3.32
C GLN A 65 1.45 13.56 2.21
N GLU A 66 1.98 12.35 2.07
CA GLU A 66 1.53 11.35 1.10
C GLU A 66 0.09 10.93 1.36
N VAL A 67 -0.24 10.57 2.60
CA VAL A 67 -1.61 10.21 3.01
C VAL A 67 -2.58 11.38 2.78
N TRP A 68 -2.19 12.59 3.16
CA TRP A 68 -3.01 13.78 2.95
C TRP A 68 -3.24 14.07 1.45
N LYS A 69 -2.21 13.89 0.62
CA LYS A 69 -2.32 14.07 -0.83
C LYS A 69 -3.24 13.00 -1.45
N ALA A 70 -3.10 11.75 -1.04
CA ALA A 70 -3.96 10.65 -1.50
C ALA A 70 -5.44 10.96 -1.17
N PHE A 71 -5.72 11.35 0.07
CA PHE A 71 -7.08 11.76 0.49
C PHE A 71 -7.64 12.89 -0.38
N LEU A 72 -6.86 13.94 -0.66
CA LEU A 72 -7.31 15.06 -1.49
C LEU A 72 -7.55 14.66 -2.95
N VAL A 73 -6.76 13.74 -3.50
CA VAL A 73 -6.96 13.22 -4.87
C VAL A 73 -8.24 12.38 -4.94
N GLU A 74 -8.48 11.54 -3.94
CA GLU A 74 -9.66 10.69 -3.86
C GLU A 74 -10.96 11.46 -3.55
N THR A 75 -10.87 12.52 -2.75
CA THR A 75 -12.05 13.31 -2.30
C THR A 75 -12.31 14.54 -3.17
N GLY A 76 -11.29 15.06 -3.87
CA GLY A 76 -11.29 16.39 -4.48
C GLY A 76 -11.04 16.44 -6.00
N GLY A 77 -11.09 15.32 -6.72
CA GLY A 77 -10.95 15.34 -8.17
C GLY A 77 -11.70 14.18 -8.82
N THR A 78 -12.62 14.51 -9.74
CA THR A 78 -13.26 13.57 -10.65
C THR A 78 -12.22 12.84 -11.49
N VAL A 79 -11.64 11.75 -10.97
CA VAL A 79 -11.07 10.63 -11.73
C VAL A 79 -11.19 9.37 -10.86
N THR A 80 -12.23 8.59 -11.14
CA THR A 80 -12.34 7.14 -11.04
C THR A 80 -11.51 6.40 -9.98
N LYS A 81 -12.19 6.02 -8.89
CA LYS A 81 -12.01 4.86 -8.00
C LYS A 81 -10.58 4.35 -7.72
N ALA A 82 -10.20 4.36 -6.44
CA ALA A 82 -9.47 3.26 -5.84
C ALA A 82 -10.00 3.02 -4.41
N ASP A 83 -10.51 1.82 -4.15
CA ASP A 83 -10.81 1.33 -2.80
C ASP A 83 -9.50 1.20 -2.00
N PRO A 84 -9.47 1.54 -0.69
CA PRO A 84 -8.27 1.44 0.14
C PRO A 84 -7.94 0.01 0.58
N THR A 85 -8.57 -1.02 0.00
CA THR A 85 -8.15 -2.43 0.22
C THR A 85 -6.97 -2.82 -0.66
N MET A 86 -6.60 -1.97 -1.61
CA MET A 86 -5.44 -2.20 -2.45
C MET A 86 -4.34 -1.24 -2.03
N GLU A 87 -3.38 -1.73 -1.24
CA GLU A 87 -1.97 -1.39 -1.51
C GLU A 87 -1.70 -1.80 -2.98
N MET A 88 -2.16 -0.98 -3.92
CA MET A 88 -1.69 -1.02 -5.28
C MET A 88 -0.27 -0.50 -5.22
N SER A 89 0.61 -1.47 -4.99
CA SER A 89 1.90 -1.52 -5.63
C SER A 89 1.79 -0.82 -6.99
N THR A 90 2.21 0.44 -7.01
CA THR A 90 2.87 1.05 -8.18
C THR A 90 4.13 0.25 -8.55
N GLY A 91 4.47 -0.78 -7.78
CA GLY A 91 5.19 -1.94 -8.26
C GLY A 91 4.41 -2.62 -9.39
N THR A 92 4.87 -2.38 -10.61
CA THR A 92 4.72 -3.23 -11.80
C THR A 92 5.36 -4.63 -11.58
N ARG A 93 5.36 -5.14 -10.34
CA ARG A 93 6.01 -6.36 -9.89
C ARG A 93 4.99 -7.14 -9.06
N LEU A 94 4.60 -8.28 -9.61
CA LEU A 94 3.74 -9.23 -8.91
C LEU A 94 4.42 -9.69 -7.61
N PRO A 95 3.77 -9.56 -6.45
CA PRO A 95 4.32 -10.06 -5.20
C PRO A 95 4.42 -11.59 -5.27
N THR A 96 5.61 -12.12 -5.00
CA THR A 96 5.89 -13.57 -5.00
C THR A 96 5.57 -14.16 -3.62
N THR A 97 4.32 -14.04 -3.18
CA THR A 97 3.85 -14.72 -1.96
C THR A 97 3.46 -16.16 -2.27
N PRO A 98 3.66 -17.11 -1.34
CA PRO A 98 3.28 -18.51 -1.56
C PRO A 98 1.81 -18.68 -1.98
N THR A 99 0.91 -17.88 -1.42
CA THR A 99 -0.52 -17.88 -1.76
C THR A 99 -0.76 -17.54 -3.23
N ILE A 100 -0.15 -16.46 -3.73
CA ILE A 100 -0.32 -16.03 -5.12
C ILE A 100 0.29 -17.05 -6.09
N VAL A 101 1.45 -17.60 -5.74
CA VAL A 101 2.10 -18.66 -6.52
C VAL A 101 1.20 -19.90 -6.60
N ASN A 102 0.62 -20.35 -5.49
CA ASN A 102 -0.28 -21.49 -5.46
C ASN A 102 -1.54 -21.25 -6.30
N THR A 103 -2.19 -20.09 -6.16
CA THR A 103 -3.38 -19.74 -6.98
C THR A 103 -3.06 -19.74 -8.48
N ILE A 104 -1.89 -19.23 -8.87
CA ILE A 104 -1.44 -19.22 -10.27
C ILE A 104 -1.14 -20.63 -10.76
N GLN A 105 -0.45 -21.45 -9.97
CA GLN A 105 -0.15 -22.84 -10.31
C GLN A 105 -1.44 -23.68 -10.43
N ASP A 106 -2.42 -23.46 -9.56
CA ASP A 106 -3.71 -24.14 -9.59
C ASP A 106 -4.48 -23.78 -10.87
N PHE A 107 -4.49 -22.51 -11.26
CA PHE A 107 -5.08 -22.06 -12.53
C PHE A 107 -4.40 -22.70 -13.74
N VAL A 108 -3.06 -22.70 -13.79
CA VAL A 108 -2.30 -23.33 -14.88
C VAL A 108 -2.54 -24.84 -14.90
N ARG A 109 -2.62 -25.49 -13.73
CA ARG A 109 -2.91 -26.92 -13.61
C ARG A 109 -4.30 -27.26 -14.14
N GLN A 110 -5.31 -26.46 -13.79
CA GLN A 110 -6.68 -26.63 -14.30
C GLN A 110 -6.73 -26.47 -15.83
N ARG A 111 -6.11 -25.41 -16.37
CA ARG A 111 -6.06 -25.20 -17.83
C ARG A 111 -5.34 -26.33 -18.57
N ARG A 112 -4.30 -26.91 -17.98
CA ARG A 112 -3.62 -28.10 -18.51
C ARG A 112 -4.52 -29.33 -18.52
N GLN A 113 -5.31 -29.56 -17.48
CA GLN A 113 -6.29 -30.66 -17.44
C GLN A 113 -7.33 -30.53 -18.56
N GLU A 114 -7.80 -29.30 -18.81
CA GLU A 114 -8.71 -28.96 -19.90
C GLU A 114 -8.04 -28.93 -21.29
N ARG A 115 -6.72 -29.19 -21.35
CA ARG A 115 -5.88 -29.10 -22.57
C ARG A 115 -5.93 -27.73 -23.26
N ILE A 116 -6.19 -26.66 -22.51
CA ILE A 116 -6.22 -25.29 -23.02
C ILE A 116 -4.82 -24.68 -22.91
N ARG A 117 -4.31 -24.18 -24.03
CA ARG A 117 -3.06 -23.41 -24.05
C ARG A 117 -3.21 -22.15 -23.21
N THR A 118 -2.32 -21.94 -22.25
CA THR A 118 -2.28 -20.74 -21.41
C THR A 118 -1.20 -19.79 -21.91
N VAL A 119 -1.57 -18.56 -22.28
CA VAL A 119 -0.65 -17.51 -22.74
C VAL A 119 -0.51 -16.44 -21.65
N SER A 120 0.58 -15.66 -21.67
CA SER A 120 0.79 -14.52 -20.75
C SER A 120 -0.41 -13.55 -20.71
N LYS A 121 -1.13 -13.42 -21.83
CA LYS A 121 -2.37 -12.63 -21.91
C LYS A 121 -3.49 -13.21 -21.05
N ASP A 122 -3.71 -14.52 -21.10
CA ASP A 122 -4.73 -15.21 -20.29
C ASP A 122 -4.38 -15.13 -18.80
N MET A 123 -3.09 -15.22 -18.49
CA MET A 123 -2.58 -15.02 -17.13
C MET A 123 -2.81 -13.59 -16.64
N ALA A 124 -2.51 -12.57 -17.45
CA ALA A 124 -2.76 -11.18 -17.09
C ALA A 124 -4.26 -10.93 -16.85
N GLN A 125 -5.14 -11.51 -17.67
CA GLN A 125 -6.59 -11.43 -17.48
C GLN A 125 -7.05 -12.13 -16.19
N PHE A 126 -6.51 -13.30 -15.88
CA PHE A 126 -6.80 -14.01 -14.64
C PHE A 126 -6.37 -13.21 -13.41
N LEU A 127 -5.17 -12.62 -13.44
CA LEU A 127 -4.65 -11.80 -12.35
C LEU A 127 -5.45 -10.50 -12.15
N GLN A 128 -6.00 -9.95 -13.22
CA GLN A 128 -6.91 -8.80 -13.14
C GLN A 128 -8.26 -9.18 -12.52
N ALA A 129 -8.77 -10.37 -12.80
CA ALA A 129 -10.05 -10.85 -12.26
C ALA A 129 -9.96 -11.17 -10.75
N GLN A 130 -8.77 -11.48 -10.24
CA GLN A 130 -8.49 -11.80 -8.82
C GLN A 130 -8.01 -10.58 -8.00
N PRO A 131 -8.37 -9.38 -8.44
CA PRO A 131 -7.62 -8.11 -8.26
C PRO A 131 -6.16 -8.20 -7.78
N ILE A 132 -5.36 -9.13 -8.30
CA ILE A 132 -3.92 -9.26 -7.99
C ILE A 132 -3.09 -8.27 -8.81
N LEU A 133 -3.52 -8.00 -10.05
CA LEU A 133 -2.85 -7.09 -10.98
C LEU A 133 -3.85 -6.09 -11.55
N CYS A 134 -3.68 -4.82 -11.19
CA CYS A 134 -4.48 -3.76 -11.78
C CYS A 134 -3.79 -3.16 -13.00
N PHE A 135 -4.48 -3.18 -14.12
CA PHE A 135 -4.09 -2.46 -15.32
C PHE A 135 -5.33 -2.03 -16.09
N ASP A 136 -5.20 -0.92 -16.82
CA ASP A 136 -6.24 -0.42 -17.70
C ASP A 136 -6.14 -1.12 -19.06
N ARG A 137 -7.27 -1.68 -19.52
CA ARG A 137 -7.37 -2.38 -20.81
C ARG A 137 -7.38 -1.41 -21.99
N GLU A 138 -7.91 -0.21 -21.80
CA GLU A 138 -7.99 0.82 -22.83
C GLU A 138 -6.63 1.49 -23.05
N SER A 139 -5.76 1.47 -22.03
CA SER A 139 -4.38 1.94 -22.11
C SER A 139 -3.41 0.87 -22.62
N ASN A 140 -2.95 1.05 -23.86
CA ASN A 140 -1.89 0.25 -24.47
C ASN A 140 -0.60 0.20 -23.63
N LEU A 141 -0.27 1.28 -22.92
CA LEU A 141 0.90 1.35 -22.05
C LEU A 141 0.72 0.47 -20.81
N SER A 142 -0.46 0.54 -20.19
CA SER A 142 -0.79 -0.23 -18.99
C SER A 142 -0.85 -1.74 -19.29
N THR A 143 -1.45 -2.12 -20.42
CA THR A 143 -1.50 -3.51 -20.87
C THR A 143 -0.10 -4.07 -21.15
N LYS A 144 0.77 -3.32 -21.84
CA LYS A 144 2.17 -3.77 -22.07
C LYS A 144 2.96 -3.91 -20.77
N ALA A 145 2.75 -3.02 -19.82
CA ALA A 145 3.38 -3.11 -18.50
C ALA A 145 2.92 -4.38 -17.76
N ALA A 146 1.61 -4.66 -17.75
CA ALA A 146 1.02 -5.84 -17.13
C ALA A 146 1.55 -7.16 -17.73
N LEU A 147 1.68 -7.21 -19.06
CA LEU A 147 2.26 -8.38 -19.74
C LEU A 147 3.71 -8.61 -19.34
N ARG A 148 4.54 -7.56 -19.32
CA ARG A 148 5.94 -7.66 -18.88
C ARG A 148 6.06 -8.13 -17.44
N SER A 149 5.19 -7.65 -16.55
CA SER A 149 5.15 -8.10 -15.16
C SER A 149 4.80 -9.59 -15.05
N THR A 150 3.82 -10.02 -15.84
CA THR A 150 3.37 -11.42 -15.87
C THR A 150 4.46 -12.32 -16.43
N GLU A 151 5.08 -11.95 -17.55
CA GLU A 151 6.20 -12.68 -18.17
C GLU A 151 7.40 -12.77 -17.22
N GLY A 152 7.79 -11.65 -16.60
CA GLY A 152 8.88 -11.63 -15.64
C GLY A 152 8.60 -12.42 -14.35
N PHE A 153 7.32 -12.63 -14.01
CA PHE A 153 6.92 -13.50 -12.90
C PHE A 153 6.95 -14.97 -13.31
N LEU A 154 6.41 -15.32 -14.49
CA LEU A 154 6.46 -16.68 -15.02
C LEU A 154 7.90 -17.16 -15.20
N ALA A 155 8.78 -16.30 -15.72
CA ALA A 155 10.21 -16.62 -15.87
C ALA A 155 10.91 -16.95 -14.54
N LYS A 156 10.39 -16.48 -13.39
CA LYS A 156 10.91 -16.83 -12.06
C LYS A 156 10.35 -18.13 -11.51
N LEU A 157 9.21 -18.59 -12.03
CA LEU A 157 8.56 -19.82 -11.57
C LEU A 157 9.08 -21.07 -12.29
N GLY A 158 9.72 -20.92 -13.45
CA GLY A 158 10.27 -22.03 -14.25
C GLY A 158 9.33 -22.47 -15.35
#